data_AF-A0AAW5FIJ2-F1
#
_entry.id   AF-A0AAW5FIJ2-F1
#
_cell.length_a   1.000
_cell.length_b   1.000
_cell.length_c   1.000
_cell.angle_alpha   90.00
_cell.angle_beta   90.00
_cell.angle_gamma   90.00
#
_symmetry.space_group_name_H-M   'P 1'
#
loop_
_entity.id
_entity.type
_entity.pdbx_description
1 polymer ?
#
loop_
_entity_poly.entity_id
_entity_poly.type
_entity_poly.pdbx_seq_one_letter_code
_entity_poly.pdbx_strand_id
1 'polypeptide(L)'
;MPRANLTFEVVDDLVGAHARGRLNGAPQVRYAATDMCPLIELMMEASNGRTGPLLQTPWLDSITQLDLRAALASNQNIWLDETRRCGFMRTTFDPRVEADDLQRNRFLITARTAAEAAGLLKPVAQSLAAALREMESNIHEHSGAAATGILAFQARPSLFEFVAADCGAGVLATLREDEEFAELDDHGLAMHAALQENVSRYDRFTME
;
A
#
# COMPACT_ATOMS: atom_id res chain seq x y z
N MET A 1 -13.18 -26.13 6.85
CA MET A 1 -13.91 -24.86 7.01
C MET A 1 -13.96 -24.18 5.66
N PRO A 2 -15.08 -23.57 5.25
CA PRO A 2 -15.17 -22.89 3.96
C PRO A 2 -14.15 -21.75 3.84
N ARG A 3 -13.62 -21.57 2.63
CA ARG A 3 -12.69 -20.50 2.26
C ARG A 3 -13.40 -19.50 1.36
N ALA A 4 -13.22 -18.21 1.64
CA ALA A 4 -13.69 -17.10 0.80
C ALA A 4 -12.53 -16.15 0.51
N ASN A 5 -12.67 -15.25 -0.46
CA ASN A 5 -11.63 -14.25 -0.73
C ASN A 5 -11.73 -13.09 0.27
N LEU A 6 -10.58 -12.55 0.66
CA LEU A 6 -10.51 -11.29 1.41
C LEU A 6 -10.71 -10.14 0.43
N THR A 7 -11.83 -9.42 0.56
CA THR A 7 -12.16 -8.22 -0.23
C THR A 7 -12.17 -6.99 0.70
N PHE A 8 -12.24 -5.78 0.14
CA PHE A 8 -12.40 -4.56 0.94
C PHE A 8 -13.66 -4.58 1.81
N GLU A 9 -14.80 -5.03 1.27
CA GLU A 9 -16.04 -5.18 2.05
C GLU A 9 -15.84 -6.11 3.26
N VAL A 10 -15.11 -7.20 3.09
CA VAL A 10 -14.78 -8.12 4.18
C VAL A 10 -13.83 -7.46 5.18
N VAL A 11 -12.86 -6.68 4.72
CA VAL A 11 -11.95 -5.93 5.60
C VAL A 11 -12.75 -4.95 6.46
N ASP A 12 -13.65 -4.16 5.87
CA ASP A 12 -14.52 -3.22 6.59
C ASP A 12 -15.36 -3.93 7.66
N ASP A 13 -15.96 -5.07 7.30
CA ASP A 13 -16.74 -5.88 8.22
C ASP A 13 -15.89 -6.43 9.37
N LEU A 14 -14.68 -6.94 9.08
CA LEU A 14 -13.75 -7.47 10.08
C LEU A 14 -13.24 -6.38 11.01
N VAL A 15 -12.82 -5.23 10.48
CA VAL A 15 -12.36 -4.07 11.25
C VAL A 15 -13.49 -3.54 12.13
N GLY A 16 -14.68 -3.35 11.57
CA GLY A 16 -15.85 -2.92 12.32
C GLY A 16 -16.25 -3.92 13.40
N ALA A 17 -16.20 -5.22 13.12
CA ALA A 17 -16.49 -6.26 14.12
C ALA A 17 -15.43 -6.30 15.22
N HIS A 18 -14.14 -6.11 14.89
CA HIS A 18 -13.04 -6.01 15.85
C HIS A 18 -13.22 -4.85 16.80
N ALA A 19 -13.44 -3.65 16.27
CA ALA A 19 -13.65 -2.43 17.04
C ALA A 19 -14.84 -2.54 18.02
N ARG A 20 -15.86 -3.32 17.66
CA ARG A 20 -17.05 -3.59 18.51
C ARG A 20 -16.88 -4.79 19.45
N GLY A 21 -15.71 -5.44 19.47
CA GLY A 21 -15.45 -6.63 20.27
C GLY A 21 -16.36 -7.82 19.89
N ARG A 22 -16.75 -7.92 18.61
CA ARG A 22 -17.68 -8.95 18.10
C ARG A 22 -16.99 -10.13 17.44
N LEU A 23 -15.67 -10.08 17.26
CA LEU A 23 -14.87 -11.22 16.78
C LEU A 23 -14.60 -12.24 17.91
N ASN A 24 -15.66 -12.65 18.61
CA ASN A 24 -15.58 -13.63 19.70
C ASN A 24 -15.95 -15.01 19.17
N GLY A 25 -15.06 -15.99 19.37
CA GLY A 25 -15.30 -17.39 19.01
C GLY A 25 -14.57 -17.83 17.74
N ALA A 26 -14.83 -19.09 17.35
CA ALA A 26 -14.21 -19.67 16.18
C ALA A 26 -14.84 -19.10 14.89
N PRO A 27 -14.03 -18.72 13.89
CA PRO A 27 -14.54 -18.24 12.60
C PRO A 27 -15.37 -19.34 11.92
N GLN A 28 -16.46 -18.94 11.26
CA GLN A 28 -17.26 -19.86 10.43
C GLN A 28 -16.73 -19.94 8.99
N VAL A 29 -16.05 -18.89 8.52
CA VAL A 29 -15.37 -18.78 7.22
C VAL A 29 -13.94 -18.29 7.43
N ARG A 30 -13.00 -18.78 6.61
CA ARG A 30 -11.61 -18.28 6.55
C ARG A 30 -11.43 -17.49 5.26
N TYR A 31 -10.89 -16.28 5.37
CA TYR A 31 -10.65 -15.41 4.22
C TYR A 31 -9.21 -15.57 3.70
N ALA A 32 -9.07 -15.90 2.42
CA ALA A 32 -7.81 -16.00 1.72
C ALA A 32 -7.45 -14.65 1.09
N ALA A 33 -6.29 -14.10 1.45
CA ALA A 33 -5.74 -12.90 0.85
C ALA A 33 -5.12 -13.24 -0.51
N THR A 34 -5.91 -13.20 -1.57
CA THR A 34 -5.43 -13.42 -2.94
C THR A 34 -4.77 -12.19 -3.53
N ASP A 35 -5.29 -11.03 -3.18
CA ASP A 35 -4.86 -9.71 -3.65
C ASP A 35 -4.20 -8.98 -2.48
N MET A 36 -3.25 -8.10 -2.79
CA MET A 36 -2.51 -7.41 -1.74
C MET A 36 -3.29 -6.29 -1.10
N CYS A 37 -4.06 -5.51 -1.87
CA CYS A 37 -4.68 -4.29 -1.33
C CYS A 37 -5.52 -4.57 -0.07
N PRO A 38 -6.45 -5.55 -0.05
CA PRO A 38 -7.23 -5.84 1.15
C PRO A 38 -6.37 -6.30 2.34
N LEU A 39 -5.26 -6.98 2.08
CA LEU A 39 -4.35 -7.40 3.15
C LEU A 39 -3.58 -6.22 3.74
N ILE A 40 -3.12 -5.30 2.90
CA ILE A 40 -2.43 -4.08 3.35
C ILE A 40 -3.41 -3.19 4.12
N GLU A 41 -4.63 -3.00 3.63
CA GLU A 41 -5.69 -2.26 4.35
C GLU A 41 -5.89 -2.81 5.77
N LEU A 42 -6.01 -4.14 5.88
CA LEU A 42 -6.16 -4.82 7.17
C LEU A 42 -4.94 -4.65 8.09
N MET A 43 -3.73 -4.52 7.53
CA MET A 43 -2.53 -4.18 8.31
C MET A 43 -2.59 -2.74 8.84
N MET A 44 -3.04 -1.81 8.01
CA MET A 44 -3.04 -0.37 8.29
C MET A 44 -4.07 0.05 9.34
N GLU A 45 -4.98 -0.84 9.75
CA GLU A 45 -5.92 -0.60 10.85
C GLU A 45 -5.22 -0.16 12.14
N ALA A 46 -4.06 -0.74 12.45
CA ALA A 46 -3.19 -0.19 13.48
C ALA A 46 -2.51 1.05 12.89
N SER A 47 -2.89 2.24 13.36
CA SER A 47 -2.42 3.55 12.87
C SER A 47 -0.89 3.81 12.95
N ASN A 48 -0.10 2.77 13.24
CA ASN A 48 1.35 2.76 13.19
C ASN A 48 1.91 2.19 11.88
N GLY A 49 1.06 1.67 10.98
CA GLY A 49 1.45 1.08 9.70
C GLY A 49 2.31 -0.19 9.79
N ARG A 50 2.46 -0.77 10.99
CA ARG A 50 3.40 -1.87 11.26
C ARG A 50 2.72 -3.19 11.56
N THR A 51 1.68 -3.21 12.38
CA THR A 51 1.05 -4.48 12.79
C THR A 51 -0.44 -4.30 13.09
N GLY A 52 -1.30 -4.64 12.13
CA GLY A 52 -2.73 -4.74 12.38
C GLY A 52 -3.05 -5.94 13.30
N PRO A 53 -3.83 -5.79 14.39
CA PRO A 53 -4.25 -6.88 15.27
C PRO A 53 -4.98 -7.99 14.50
N LEU A 54 -5.55 -7.67 13.33
CA LEU A 54 -6.29 -8.60 12.49
C LEU A 54 -5.43 -9.48 11.58
N LEU A 55 -4.16 -9.11 11.35
CA LEU A 55 -3.24 -9.88 10.49
C LEU A 55 -2.92 -11.29 10.99
N GLN A 56 -3.05 -11.52 12.30
CA GLN A 56 -2.75 -12.80 12.94
C GLN A 56 -4.00 -13.53 13.45
N THR A 57 -5.18 -13.10 13.00
CA THR A 57 -6.44 -13.71 13.44
C THR A 57 -6.71 -15.05 12.76
N PRO A 58 -7.47 -15.95 13.42
CA PRO A 58 -7.90 -17.21 12.83
C PRO A 58 -8.92 -17.03 11.69
N TRP A 59 -9.46 -15.82 11.51
CA TRP A 59 -10.40 -15.44 10.45
C TRP A 59 -9.72 -15.36 9.08
N LEU A 60 -8.41 -15.18 9.03
CA LEU A 60 -7.62 -15.27 7.81
C LEU A 60 -7.12 -16.70 7.59
N ASP A 61 -7.08 -17.12 6.33
CA ASP A 61 -6.54 -18.42 5.96
C ASP A 61 -5.04 -18.51 6.26
N SER A 62 -4.59 -19.57 6.93
CA SER A 62 -3.20 -19.74 7.37
C SER A 62 -2.24 -20.22 6.29
N ILE A 63 -2.71 -20.51 5.08
CA ILE A 63 -1.88 -21.04 3.98
C ILE A 63 -1.61 -19.93 2.96
N THR A 64 -2.64 -19.20 2.56
CA THR A 64 -2.49 -18.14 1.56
C THR A 64 -1.67 -16.98 2.12
N GLN A 65 -0.59 -16.60 1.42
CA GLN A 65 0.29 -15.48 1.76
C GLN A 65 0.89 -15.56 3.18
N LEU A 66 1.12 -16.77 3.71
CA LEU A 66 1.69 -16.96 5.05
C LEU A 66 3.02 -16.22 5.23
N ASP A 67 3.93 -16.33 4.26
CA ASP A 67 5.26 -15.71 4.34
C ASP A 67 5.17 -14.18 4.29
N LEU A 68 4.33 -13.63 3.41
CA LEU A 68 4.06 -12.20 3.33
C LEU A 68 3.46 -11.68 4.65
N ARG A 69 2.46 -12.36 5.21
CA ARG A 69 1.83 -11.97 6.48
C ARG A 69 2.80 -12.02 7.65
N ALA A 70 3.62 -13.07 7.72
CA ALA A 70 4.66 -13.18 8.74
C ALA A 70 5.69 -12.06 8.60
N ALA A 71 6.08 -11.72 7.37
CA ALA A 71 6.99 -10.62 7.10
C ALA A 71 6.38 -9.25 7.43
N LEU A 72 5.12 -8.99 7.06
CA LEU A 72 4.40 -7.77 7.40
C LEU A 72 4.29 -7.58 8.92
N ALA A 73 4.04 -8.66 9.67
CA ALA A 73 3.99 -8.63 11.13
C ALA A 73 5.38 -8.51 11.80
N SER A 74 6.46 -8.65 11.03
CA SER A 74 7.83 -8.52 11.53
C SER A 74 8.30 -7.06 11.49
N ASN A 75 9.44 -6.78 12.12
CA ASN A 75 10.07 -5.45 12.06
C ASN A 75 10.98 -5.25 10.83
N GLN A 76 10.78 -6.04 9.76
CA GLN A 76 11.51 -5.86 8.51
C GLN A 76 11.03 -4.60 7.79
N ASN A 77 11.98 -3.83 7.27
CA ASN A 77 11.68 -2.67 6.43
C ASN A 77 11.53 -3.06 4.96
N ILE A 78 12.19 -4.13 4.51
CA ILE A 78 12.10 -4.64 3.15
C ILE A 78 11.97 -6.15 3.21
N TRP A 79 11.03 -6.67 2.44
CA TRP A 79 10.86 -8.10 2.23
C TRP A 79 10.56 -8.37 0.76
N LEU A 80 11.15 -9.45 0.26
CA LEU A 80 10.89 -10.01 -1.06
C LEU A 80 10.72 -11.51 -0.86
N ASP A 81 9.75 -12.11 -1.55
CA ASP A 81 9.63 -13.56 -1.58
C ASP A 81 10.82 -14.20 -2.33
N GLU A 82 10.98 -15.52 -2.19
CA GLU A 82 12.08 -16.25 -2.82
C GLU A 82 12.10 -16.09 -4.34
N THR A 83 10.93 -16.01 -4.97
CA THR A 83 10.79 -15.87 -6.42
C THR A 83 10.87 -14.42 -6.90
N ARG A 84 10.92 -13.46 -5.98
CA ARG A 84 10.91 -12.01 -6.23
C ARG A 84 9.71 -11.56 -7.06
N ARG A 85 8.58 -12.23 -6.89
CA ARG A 85 7.28 -11.93 -7.50
C ARG A 85 6.39 -11.15 -6.55
N CYS A 86 6.71 -11.11 -5.27
CA CYS A 86 5.96 -10.38 -4.26
C CYS A 86 6.91 -9.74 -3.26
N GLY A 87 6.56 -8.56 -2.74
CA GLY A 87 7.38 -7.90 -1.75
C GLY A 87 6.76 -6.63 -1.20
N PHE A 88 7.38 -6.12 -0.14
CA PHE A 88 7.07 -4.80 0.40
C PHE A 88 8.33 -4.05 0.83
N MET A 89 8.19 -2.73 0.91
CA MET A 89 9.17 -1.81 1.47
C MET A 89 8.44 -0.75 2.30
N ARG A 90 8.87 -0.55 3.55
CA ARG A 90 8.40 0.52 4.44
C ARG A 90 9.12 1.81 4.10
N THR A 91 8.43 2.95 4.18
CA THR A 91 8.99 4.27 3.88
C THR A 91 9.72 4.90 5.08
N THR A 92 10.22 4.09 6.02
CA THR A 92 10.95 4.56 7.20
C THR A 92 12.41 4.92 6.92
N PHE A 93 12.86 4.80 5.67
CA PHE A 93 14.25 5.07 5.27
C PHE A 93 14.48 6.55 4.97
N ASP A 94 15.73 7.00 5.08
CA ASP A 94 16.13 8.36 4.72
C ASP A 94 16.72 8.37 3.30
N PRO A 95 16.07 8.99 2.30
CA PRO A 95 16.58 9.01 0.92
C PRO A 95 17.92 9.75 0.78
N ARG A 96 18.38 10.49 1.80
CA ARG A 96 19.69 11.14 1.82
C ARG A 96 20.82 10.19 2.22
N VAL A 97 20.48 9.01 2.75
CA VAL A 97 21.43 7.97 3.10
C VAL A 97 21.64 7.07 1.88
N GLU A 98 22.86 7.03 1.36
CA GLU A 98 23.20 6.26 0.14
C GLU A 98 22.82 4.77 0.23
N ALA A 99 22.98 4.16 1.41
CA ALA A 99 22.61 2.77 1.63
C ALA A 99 21.09 2.53 1.50
N ASP A 100 20.28 3.49 1.94
CA ASP A 100 18.83 3.44 1.89
C ASP A 100 18.33 3.66 0.46
N ASP A 101 18.89 4.66 -0.25
CA ASP A 101 18.56 4.90 -1.66
C ASP A 101 18.92 3.69 -2.55
N LEU A 102 20.05 3.02 -2.27
CA LEU A 102 20.41 1.79 -2.97
C LEU A 102 19.40 0.67 -2.73
N GLN A 103 18.88 0.52 -1.50
CA GLN A 103 17.85 -0.48 -1.18
C GLN A 103 16.52 -0.18 -1.87
N ARG A 104 16.09 1.09 -1.85
CA ARG A 104 14.92 1.59 -2.57
C ARG A 104 15.02 1.31 -4.07
N ASN A 105 16.14 1.67 -4.69
CA ASN A 105 16.36 1.42 -6.11
C ASN A 105 16.33 -0.09 -6.45
N ARG A 106 16.92 -0.94 -5.60
CA ARG A 106 16.86 -2.41 -5.77
C ARG A 106 15.43 -2.94 -5.69
N PHE A 107 14.62 -2.42 -4.78
CA PHE A 107 13.21 -2.80 -4.65
C PHE A 107 12.43 -2.43 -5.93
N LEU A 108 12.56 -1.20 -6.42
CA LEU A 108 11.89 -0.73 -7.63
C LEU A 108 12.33 -1.50 -8.90
N ILE A 109 13.63 -1.81 -9.03
CA ILE A 109 14.15 -2.67 -10.11
C ILE A 109 13.51 -4.06 -10.01
N THR A 110 13.41 -4.62 -8.81
CA THR A 110 12.81 -5.94 -8.60
C THR A 110 11.34 -5.94 -8.97
N ALA A 111 10.56 -4.94 -8.55
CA ALA A 111 9.17 -4.76 -8.92
C ALA A 111 8.99 -4.70 -10.46
N ARG A 112 9.83 -3.93 -11.15
CA ARG A 112 9.85 -3.87 -12.62
C ARG A 112 10.13 -5.24 -13.25
N THR A 113 11.16 -5.94 -12.78
CA THR A 113 11.50 -7.27 -13.31
C THR A 113 10.38 -8.28 -13.06
N ALA A 114 9.70 -8.20 -11.92
CA ALA A 114 8.54 -9.02 -11.61
C ALA A 114 7.37 -8.76 -12.59
N ALA A 115 7.12 -7.49 -12.92
CA ALA A 115 6.14 -7.09 -13.94
C ALA A 115 6.49 -7.62 -15.34
N GLU A 116 7.75 -7.49 -15.78
CA GLU A 116 8.21 -8.06 -17.06
C GLU A 116 8.02 -9.59 -17.09
N ALA A 117 8.42 -10.27 -16.02
CA ALA A 117 8.25 -11.71 -15.88
C ALA A 117 6.78 -12.13 -15.76
N ALA A 118 5.85 -11.23 -15.45
CA ALA A 118 4.41 -11.48 -15.50
C ALA A 118 3.86 -11.50 -16.93
N GLY A 119 4.68 -11.17 -17.92
CA GLY A 119 4.27 -11.05 -19.31
C GLY A 119 3.82 -9.64 -19.69
N LEU A 120 4.05 -8.64 -18.84
CA LEU A 120 3.84 -7.24 -19.22
C LEU A 120 4.97 -6.78 -20.15
N LEU A 121 4.61 -5.96 -21.14
CA LEU A 121 5.59 -5.35 -22.03
C LEU A 121 6.55 -4.46 -21.24
N LYS A 122 7.83 -4.47 -21.61
CA LYS A 122 8.88 -3.69 -20.93
C LYS A 122 8.53 -2.20 -20.72
N PRO A 123 7.97 -1.46 -21.69
CA PRO A 123 7.55 -0.07 -21.46
C PRO A 123 6.48 0.05 -20.37
N VAL A 124 5.51 -0.87 -20.33
CA VAL A 124 4.45 -0.89 -19.31
C VAL A 124 5.04 -1.18 -17.93
N ALA A 125 5.93 -2.17 -17.82
CA ALA A 125 6.61 -2.49 -16.57
C ALA A 125 7.47 -1.31 -16.06
N GLN A 126 8.13 -0.58 -16.97
CA GLN A 126 8.88 0.64 -16.63
C GLN A 126 7.96 1.74 -16.10
N SER A 127 6.82 1.97 -16.75
CA SER A 127 5.82 2.96 -16.28
C SER A 127 5.25 2.60 -14.91
N LEU A 128 4.95 1.33 -14.65
CA LEU A 128 4.45 0.87 -13.34
C LEU A 128 5.49 1.07 -12.22
N ALA A 129 6.76 0.77 -12.48
CA ALA A 129 7.82 1.02 -11.50
C ALA A 129 8.05 2.52 -11.27
N ALA A 130 7.92 3.35 -12.31
CA ALA A 130 7.98 4.81 -12.19
C ALA A 130 6.80 5.35 -11.35
N ALA A 131 5.59 4.84 -11.58
CA ALA A 131 4.41 5.18 -10.78
C ALA A 131 4.59 4.77 -9.31
N LEU A 132 5.11 3.56 -9.04
CA LEU A 132 5.39 3.12 -7.67
C LEU A 132 6.40 4.02 -6.95
N ARG A 133 7.42 4.51 -7.67
CA ARG A 133 8.39 5.48 -7.15
C ARG A 133 7.73 6.83 -6.86
N GLU A 134 6.85 7.30 -7.73
CA GLU A 134 6.12 8.55 -7.55
C GLU A 134 5.22 8.49 -6.31
N MET A 135 4.49 7.39 -6.14
CA MET A 135 3.65 7.18 -4.96
C MET A 135 4.46 7.17 -3.66
N GLU A 136 5.69 6.65 -3.68
CA GLU A 136 6.58 6.72 -2.52
C GLU A 136 7.07 8.14 -2.23
N SER A 137 7.47 8.90 -3.26
CA SER A 137 7.82 10.32 -3.09
C SER A 137 6.65 11.09 -2.45
N ASN A 138 5.42 10.82 -2.91
CA ASN A 138 4.22 11.44 -2.36
C ASN A 138 4.02 11.09 -0.88
N ILE A 139 4.27 9.85 -0.47
CA ILE A 139 4.22 9.47 0.94
C ILE A 139 5.26 10.27 1.75
N HIS A 140 6.51 10.34 1.28
CA HIS A 140 7.58 11.06 1.99
C HIS A 140 7.33 12.57 2.09
N GLU A 141 6.83 13.18 1.02
CA GLU A 141 6.72 14.64 0.89
C GLU A 141 5.37 15.17 1.41
N HIS A 142 4.29 14.40 1.25
CA HIS A 142 2.93 14.91 1.41
C HIS A 142 2.10 14.24 2.50
N SER A 143 2.39 12.99 2.91
CA SER A 143 1.52 12.30 3.88
C SER A 143 1.46 12.95 5.27
N GLY A 144 2.53 13.62 5.69
CA GLY A 144 2.72 14.04 7.09
C GLY A 144 2.97 12.88 8.06
N ALA A 145 2.97 11.64 7.59
CA ALA A 145 3.17 10.42 8.39
C ALA A 145 4.04 9.39 7.67
N ALA A 146 5.10 9.83 6.98
CA ALA A 146 5.95 8.98 6.15
C ALA A 146 6.52 7.74 6.87
N ALA A 147 6.69 7.78 8.19
CA ALA A 147 7.13 6.63 8.98
C ALA A 147 6.13 5.46 9.04
N THR A 148 4.87 5.69 8.65
CA THR A 148 3.80 4.67 8.60
C THR A 148 3.64 4.05 7.22
N GLY A 149 4.28 4.63 6.21
CA GLY A 149 4.02 4.26 4.83
C GLY A 149 4.63 2.92 4.42
N ILE A 150 4.00 2.32 3.41
CA ILE A 150 4.39 1.05 2.83
C ILE A 150 4.13 1.05 1.33
N LEU A 151 5.10 0.53 0.59
CA LEU A 151 4.95 0.08 -0.77
C LEU A 151 4.89 -1.43 -0.79
N ALA A 152 4.02 -2.01 -1.61
CA ALA A 152 4.02 -3.44 -1.88
C ALA A 152 3.80 -3.70 -3.37
N PHE A 153 4.23 -4.87 -3.85
CA PHE A 153 3.86 -5.36 -5.18
C PHE A 153 3.62 -6.87 -5.19
N GLN A 154 2.79 -7.32 -6.13
CA GLN A 154 2.61 -8.73 -6.46
C GLN A 154 2.45 -8.90 -7.97
N ALA A 155 3.19 -9.85 -8.52
CA ALA A 155 3.19 -10.18 -9.94
C ALA A 155 2.69 -11.61 -10.15
N ARG A 156 1.56 -11.75 -10.83
CA ARG A 156 0.95 -13.03 -11.28
C ARG A 156 0.99 -13.11 -12.81
N PRO A 157 0.77 -14.28 -13.45
CA PRO A 157 0.68 -14.34 -14.90
C PRO A 157 -0.35 -13.32 -15.44
N SER A 158 0.09 -12.45 -16.35
CA SER A 158 -0.68 -11.38 -16.98
C SER A 158 -1.23 -10.31 -16.03
N LEU A 159 -0.73 -10.22 -14.79
CA LEU A 159 -1.21 -9.26 -13.80
C LEU A 159 -0.08 -8.75 -12.91
N PHE A 160 -0.04 -7.44 -12.71
CA PHE A 160 0.83 -6.78 -11.74
C PHE A 160 -0.02 -5.85 -10.89
N GLU A 161 0.05 -6.03 -9.58
CA GLU A 161 -0.60 -5.22 -8.57
C GLU A 161 0.48 -4.51 -7.76
N PHE A 162 0.29 -3.24 -7.44
CA PHE A 162 1.10 -2.55 -6.46
C PHE A 162 0.21 -1.73 -5.52
N VAL A 163 0.71 -1.51 -4.31
CA VAL A 163 0.05 -0.74 -3.26
C VAL A 163 1.03 0.30 -2.76
N ALA A 164 0.54 1.51 -2.55
CA ALA A 164 1.19 2.52 -1.74
C ALA A 164 0.15 2.99 -0.71
N ALA A 165 0.48 2.88 0.57
CA ALA A 165 -0.42 3.20 1.66
C ALA A 165 0.33 3.89 2.79
N ASP A 166 -0.32 4.79 3.51
CA ASP A 166 0.18 5.50 4.68
C ASP A 166 -0.98 5.86 5.64
N CYS A 167 -0.67 6.20 6.89
CA CYS A 167 -1.64 6.68 7.89
C CYS A 167 -1.64 8.22 7.99
N GLY A 168 -1.32 8.93 6.90
CA GLY A 168 -1.22 10.37 6.84
C GLY A 168 -2.55 11.09 6.72
N ALA A 169 -2.49 12.39 6.39
CA ALA A 169 -3.66 13.26 6.31
C ALA A 169 -4.66 12.84 5.21
N GLY A 170 -4.18 12.14 4.18
CA GLY A 170 -4.95 11.73 3.01
C GLY A 170 -5.19 12.86 2.00
N VAL A 171 -5.46 12.47 0.75
CA VAL A 171 -5.49 13.38 -0.42
C VAL A 171 -6.45 14.56 -0.25
N LEU A 172 -7.66 14.32 0.27
CA LEU A 172 -8.67 15.38 0.47
C LEU A 172 -8.18 16.45 1.46
N ALA A 173 -7.62 16.02 2.59
CA ALA A 173 -7.13 16.95 3.58
C ALA A 173 -5.92 17.75 3.05
N THR A 174 -5.04 17.09 2.30
CA THR A 174 -3.89 17.74 1.66
C THR A 174 -4.32 18.76 0.60
N LEU A 175 -5.30 18.45 -0.25
CA LEU A 175 -5.76 19.40 -1.28
C LEU A 175 -6.46 20.62 -0.68
N ARG A 176 -7.22 20.44 0.41
CA ARG A 176 -7.87 21.55 1.11
C ARG A 176 -6.91 22.57 1.75
N GLU A 177 -5.61 22.28 1.80
CA GLU A 177 -4.60 23.27 2.22
C GLU A 177 -4.39 24.37 1.17
N ASP A 178 -4.79 24.13 -0.08
CA ASP A 178 -4.79 25.10 -1.18
C ASP A 178 -6.16 25.80 -1.29
N GLU A 179 -6.16 27.13 -1.43
CA GLU A 179 -7.38 27.93 -1.59
C GLU A 179 -8.20 27.50 -2.82
N GLU A 180 -7.56 26.99 -3.88
CA GLU A 180 -8.23 26.50 -5.11
C GLU A 180 -9.13 25.28 -4.80
N PHE A 181 -8.79 24.47 -3.80
CA PHE A 181 -9.49 23.21 -3.47
C PHE A 181 -10.12 23.18 -2.07
N ALA A 182 -10.18 24.33 -1.36
CA ALA A 182 -10.70 24.43 0.00
C ALA A 182 -12.16 23.92 0.14
N GLU A 183 -12.97 24.08 -0.91
CA GLU A 183 -14.39 23.68 -0.94
C GLU A 183 -14.60 22.22 -1.37
N LEU A 184 -13.54 21.48 -1.70
CA LEU A 184 -13.66 20.10 -2.19
C LEU A 184 -14.13 19.20 -1.03
N ASP A 185 -15.20 18.42 -1.19
CA ASP A 185 -15.85 17.66 -0.11
C ASP A 185 -15.92 16.15 -0.30
N ASP A 186 -15.52 15.69 -1.49
CA ASP A 186 -15.56 14.28 -1.87
C ASP A 186 -14.15 13.71 -2.06
N HIS A 187 -13.88 12.57 -1.41
CA HIS A 187 -12.60 11.89 -1.52
C HIS A 187 -12.32 11.36 -2.95
N GLY A 188 -13.35 11.00 -3.70
CA GLY A 188 -13.22 10.57 -5.09
C GLY A 188 -12.85 11.72 -6.03
N LEU A 189 -13.49 12.87 -5.85
CA LEU A 189 -13.12 14.11 -6.54
C LEU A 189 -11.70 14.55 -6.19
N ALA A 190 -11.30 14.41 -4.93
CA ALA A 190 -9.95 14.73 -4.47
C ALA A 190 -8.91 13.85 -5.17
N MET A 191 -9.19 12.54 -5.25
CA MET A 191 -8.33 11.60 -5.94
C MET A 191 -8.28 11.87 -7.45
N HIS A 192 -9.40 12.23 -8.08
CA HIS A 192 -9.42 12.59 -9.49
C HIS A 192 -8.61 13.86 -9.77
N ALA A 193 -8.73 14.87 -8.92
CA ALA A 193 -7.97 16.12 -9.01
C ALA A 193 -6.46 15.86 -8.84
N ALA A 194 -6.06 15.06 -7.84
CA ALA A 194 -4.66 14.71 -7.59
C ALA A 194 -4.00 13.89 -8.72
N LEU A 195 -4.80 13.29 -9.62
CA LEU A 195 -4.30 12.58 -10.80
C LEU A 195 -4.12 13.49 -12.03
N GLN A 196 -4.53 14.76 -11.96
CA GLN A 196 -4.33 15.73 -13.04
C GLN A 196 -2.95 16.39 -12.95
N GLU A 197 -2.35 16.71 -14.10
CA GLU A 197 -1.07 17.42 -14.14
C GLU A 197 -1.17 18.79 -13.44
N ASN A 198 -0.18 19.11 -12.60
CA ASN A 198 -0.03 20.37 -11.87
C ASN A 198 -0.99 20.61 -10.69
N VAL A 199 -1.56 19.57 -10.10
CA VAL A 199 -2.33 19.67 -8.85
C VAL A 199 -1.43 19.26 -7.67
N SER A 200 -0.95 20.23 -6.89
CA SER A 200 -0.12 20.05 -5.69
C SER A 200 -0.37 21.20 -4.73
N ARG A 201 -0.17 21.00 -3.41
CA ARG A 201 -0.30 22.03 -2.35
C ARG A 201 0.63 23.25 -2.51
N TYR A 202 1.58 23.19 -3.44
CA TYR A 202 2.47 24.30 -3.74
C TYR A 202 1.87 25.11 -4.88
N ASP A 203 1.53 26.35 -4.53
CA ASP A 203 1.08 27.40 -5.45
C ASP A 203 1.87 27.37 -6.75
N ARG A 204 1.18 27.55 -7.88
CA ARG A 204 1.80 27.60 -9.20
C ARG A 204 2.81 28.75 -9.21
N PHE A 205 4.10 28.44 -9.05
CA PHE A 205 5.15 29.40 -9.33
C PHE A 205 5.11 29.68 -10.84
N THR A 206 4.33 30.70 -11.19
CA THR A 206 4.34 31.30 -12.51
C THR A 206 5.66 32.05 -12.59
N MET A 207 6.67 31.44 -13.22
CA MET A 207 7.83 32.20 -13.66
C MET A 207 7.38 33.07 -14.84
N GLU A 208 7.25 34.37 -14.58
CA GLU A 208 7.26 35.41 -15.62
C GLU A 208 8.61 35.47 -16.35
#